data_AF-A0A3D5BWF7-F1
#
_entry.id   AF-A0A3D5BWF7-F1
#
_cell.length_a   1.000
_cell.length_b   1.000
_cell.length_c   1.000
_cell.angle_alpha   90.00
_cell.angle_beta   90.00
_cell.angle_gamma   90.00
#
_symmetry.space_group_name_H-M   'P 1'
#
loop_
_entity.id
_entity.type
_entity.pdbx_description
1 polymer ?
#
loop_
_entity_poly.entity_id
_entity_poly.type
_entity_poly.pdbx_seq_one_letter_code
_entity_poly.pdbx_strand_id
1 'polypeptide(L)'
;MCEFETPLFIIYSYSSVIILSLIIAFSILLKNPKHSLNRSAFYFISILALWTMGDLVQWLTRNVQISEFFLRLSNLVDFFFLFFLYFAYALIGKDLNWKKKLIFALPIFITVFLVVGNYGMGNVEPLYCDYDSGWVIYYSLFIDLVYSVWASAILIKEYLRPLAFYKTKLQIKVLVFTIISFILLNIAYETVDIFRVMDKLNIEISPYYVLVNLFFLVLMIFNIIEYDLFEFSSVPRRWFAFSVLSVIFLGMFFLSLTPLFYFILLIFYIMIIWMFWGR
;
A
#
# COMPACT_ATOMS: atom_id res chain seq x y z
N MET A 1 -7.29 -10.02 27.31
CA MET A 1 -8.10 -9.41 26.24
C MET A 1 -7.33 -8.21 25.76
N CYS A 2 -6.94 -8.19 24.49
CA CYS A 2 -6.21 -7.07 23.90
C CYS A 2 -7.21 -5.94 23.63
N GLU A 3 -7.41 -5.08 24.62
CA GLU A 3 -8.19 -3.86 24.45
C GLU A 3 -7.25 -2.77 23.99
N PHE A 4 -7.18 -2.55 22.67
CA PHE A 4 -6.57 -1.34 22.13
C PHE A 4 -7.64 -0.26 22.16
N GLU A 5 -7.46 0.79 22.98
CA GLU A 5 -8.21 2.04 22.82
C GLU A 5 -7.82 2.64 21.49
N THR A 6 -8.46 2.19 20.41
CA THR A 6 -8.11 2.62 19.05
C THR A 6 -8.55 4.07 18.89
N PRO A 7 -7.61 5.02 18.72
CA PRO A 7 -7.96 6.42 18.51
C PRO A 7 -8.91 6.57 17.31
N LEU A 8 -9.93 7.42 17.46
CA LEU A 8 -10.90 7.71 16.38
C LEU A 8 -10.20 8.10 15.06
N PHE A 9 -9.04 8.76 15.13
CA PHE A 9 -8.27 9.15 13.94
C PHE A 9 -7.86 7.96 13.07
N ILE A 10 -7.51 6.82 13.66
CA ILE A 10 -7.14 5.61 12.92
C ILE A 10 -8.34 5.13 12.09
N ILE A 11 -9.52 5.05 12.71
CA ILE A 11 -10.73 4.58 12.03
C ILE A 11 -11.05 5.42 10.80
N TYR A 12 -11.00 6.75 10.92
CA TYR A 12 -11.24 7.65 9.79
C TYR A 12 -10.15 7.57 8.72
N SER A 13 -8.90 7.39 9.12
CA SER A 13 -7.76 7.26 8.22
C SER A 13 -7.88 6.04 7.30
N TYR A 14 -8.10 4.87 7.90
CA TYR A 14 -8.28 3.61 7.17
C TYR A 14 -9.53 3.67 6.29
N SER A 15 -10.67 4.12 6.83
CA SER A 15 -11.92 4.26 6.08
C SER A 15 -11.75 5.13 4.84
N SER A 16 -11.01 6.24 4.96
CA SER A 16 -10.80 7.16 3.84
C SER A 16 -9.90 6.56 2.77
N VAL A 17 -8.81 5.87 3.16
CA VAL A 17 -7.93 5.14 2.24
C VAL A 17 -8.71 4.06 1.49
N ILE A 18 -9.58 3.32 2.18
CA ILE A 18 -10.45 2.29 1.58
C ILE A 18 -11.39 2.92 0.55
N ILE A 19 -12.16 3.95 0.95
CA ILE A 19 -13.14 4.61 0.07
C ILE A 19 -12.43 5.20 -1.16
N LEU A 20 -11.32 5.90 -0.98
CA LEU A 20 -10.56 6.51 -2.06
C LEU A 20 -10.01 5.44 -3.02
N SER A 21 -9.43 4.37 -2.49
CA SER A 21 -8.93 3.23 -3.29
C SER A 21 -10.04 2.62 -4.14
N LEU A 22 -11.21 2.36 -3.54
CA LEU A 22 -12.35 1.78 -4.26
C LEU A 22 -12.86 2.72 -5.36
N ILE A 23 -13.05 4.01 -5.05
CA ILE A 23 -13.48 5.01 -6.04
C ILE A 23 -12.51 5.04 -7.22
N ILE A 24 -11.20 5.08 -6.97
CA ILE A 24 -10.18 5.11 -8.02
C ILE A 24 -10.19 3.81 -8.83
N ALA A 25 -10.17 2.66 -8.16
CA ALA A 25 -10.15 1.35 -8.81
C ALA A 25 -11.34 1.20 -9.76
N PHE A 26 -12.56 1.45 -9.28
CA PHE A 26 -13.76 1.35 -10.12
C PHE A 26 -13.77 2.40 -11.23
N SER A 27 -13.33 3.63 -10.97
CA SER A 27 -13.24 4.67 -11.99
C SER A 27 -12.31 4.28 -13.13
N ILE A 28 -11.16 3.66 -12.82
CA ILE A 28 -10.19 3.16 -13.82
C ILE A 28 -10.81 2.02 -14.64
N LEU A 29 -11.44 1.05 -13.97
CA LEU A 29 -12.00 -0.12 -14.64
C LEU A 29 -13.17 0.25 -15.57
N LEU A 30 -14.09 1.09 -15.09
CA LEU A 30 -15.30 1.48 -15.83
C LEU A 30 -14.97 2.27 -17.10
N LYS A 31 -13.85 2.98 -17.13
CA LYS A 31 -13.44 3.77 -18.31
C LYS A 31 -13.11 2.90 -19.52
N ASN A 32 -12.37 1.81 -19.32
CA ASN A 32 -12.02 0.86 -20.38
C ASN A 32 -11.77 -0.55 -19.80
N PRO A 33 -12.83 -1.34 -19.59
CA PRO A 33 -12.72 -2.62 -18.86
C PRO A 33 -11.96 -3.70 -19.66
N LYS A 34 -11.81 -3.53 -20.97
CA LYS A 34 -11.08 -4.48 -21.82
C LYS A 34 -9.57 -4.21 -21.81
N HIS A 35 -9.14 -2.98 -21.53
CA HIS A 35 -7.73 -2.60 -21.53
C HIS A 35 -6.98 -3.29 -20.38
N SER A 36 -5.84 -3.90 -20.69
CA SER A 36 -5.06 -4.68 -19.72
C SER A 36 -4.49 -3.82 -18.59
N LEU A 37 -4.06 -2.59 -18.90
CA LEU A 37 -3.57 -1.63 -17.92
C LEU A 37 -4.64 -1.30 -16.88
N ASN A 38 -5.86 -1.01 -17.32
CA ASN A 38 -6.98 -0.64 -16.45
C ASN A 38 -7.37 -1.81 -15.53
N ARG A 39 -7.42 -3.03 -16.08
CA ARG A 39 -7.68 -4.24 -15.27
C ARG A 39 -6.59 -4.49 -14.24
N SER A 40 -5.32 -4.37 -14.64
CA SER A 40 -4.19 -4.60 -13.74
C SER A 40 -4.15 -3.55 -12.63
N ALA A 41 -4.39 -2.28 -12.96
CA ALA A 41 -4.51 -1.19 -11.98
C ALA A 41 -5.71 -1.36 -11.05
N PHE A 42 -6.86 -1.82 -11.56
CA PHE A 42 -8.02 -2.15 -10.75
C PHE A 42 -7.67 -3.21 -9.69
N TYR A 43 -7.15 -4.36 -10.10
CA TYR A 43 -6.79 -5.42 -9.16
C TYR A 43 -5.76 -4.97 -8.13
N PHE A 44 -4.75 -4.23 -8.60
CA PHE A 44 -3.71 -3.68 -7.76
C PHE A 44 -4.27 -2.74 -6.66
N ILE A 45 -5.11 -1.77 -7.03
CA ILE A 45 -5.69 -0.81 -6.08
C ILE A 45 -6.76 -1.48 -5.20
N SER A 46 -7.51 -2.45 -5.72
CA SER A 46 -8.47 -3.24 -4.92
C SER A 46 -7.79 -4.05 -3.83
N ILE A 47 -6.59 -4.59 -4.08
CA ILE A 47 -5.82 -5.33 -3.06
C ILE A 47 -5.38 -4.39 -1.95
N LEU A 48 -4.92 -3.18 -2.28
CA LEU A 48 -4.61 -2.16 -1.27
C LEU A 48 -5.84 -1.84 -0.40
N ALA A 49 -7.02 -1.73 -1.01
CA ALA A 49 -8.26 -1.49 -0.28
C ALA A 49 -8.63 -2.67 0.64
N LEU A 50 -8.54 -3.90 0.14
CA LEU A 50 -8.82 -5.12 0.91
C LEU A 50 -7.86 -5.28 2.10
N TRP A 51 -6.58 -4.99 1.87
CA TRP A 51 -5.55 -5.06 2.89
C TRP A 51 -5.79 -4.01 3.99
N THR A 52 -6.02 -2.76 3.59
CA THR A 52 -6.39 -1.67 4.53
C THR A 52 -7.68 -1.99 5.29
N MET A 53 -8.64 -2.65 4.66
CA MET A 53 -9.87 -3.10 5.33
C MET A 53 -9.58 -4.20 6.36
N GLY A 54 -8.70 -5.14 6.04
CA GLY A 54 -8.28 -6.20 6.96
C GLY A 54 -7.61 -5.64 8.21
N ASP A 55 -6.67 -4.72 8.05
CA ASP A 55 -6.01 -4.03 9.15
C ASP A 55 -7.03 -3.27 10.02
N LEU A 56 -7.97 -2.55 9.40
CA LEU A 56 -9.01 -1.84 10.15
C LEU A 56 -9.86 -2.80 11.00
N VAL A 57 -10.23 -3.96 10.46
CA VAL A 57 -10.97 -4.98 11.21
C VAL A 57 -10.12 -5.55 12.35
N GLN A 58 -8.82 -5.79 12.13
CA GLN A 58 -7.88 -6.24 13.15
C GLN A 58 -7.84 -5.29 14.35
N TRP A 59 -7.84 -3.97 14.11
CA TRP A 59 -7.81 -2.96 15.17
C TRP A 59 -9.17 -2.75 15.86
N LEU A 60 -10.27 -2.90 15.13
CA LEU A 60 -11.61 -2.65 15.67
C LEU A 60 -12.20 -3.85 16.43
N THR A 61 -11.78 -5.07 16.10
CA THR A 61 -12.38 -6.27 16.67
C THR A 61 -11.90 -6.52 18.10
N ARG A 62 -12.84 -6.82 18.99
CA ARG A 62 -12.54 -7.29 20.36
C ARG A 62 -12.37 -8.80 20.44
N ASN A 63 -12.67 -9.52 19.36
CA ASN A 63 -12.54 -10.96 19.30
C ASN A 63 -11.13 -11.33 18.84
N VAL A 64 -10.35 -11.94 19.73
CA VAL A 64 -8.96 -12.37 19.49
C VAL A 64 -8.86 -13.27 18.26
N GLN A 65 -9.78 -14.21 18.06
CA GLN A 65 -9.74 -15.12 16.90
C GLN A 65 -9.91 -14.38 15.58
N ILE A 66 -10.74 -13.32 15.56
CA ILE A 66 -10.93 -12.48 14.38
C ILE A 66 -9.69 -11.63 14.15
N SER A 67 -9.12 -11.03 15.21
CA SER A 67 -7.89 -10.22 15.12
C SER A 67 -6.72 -11.06 14.60
N GLU A 68 -6.50 -12.25 15.17
CA GLU A 68 -5.49 -13.20 14.71
C GLU A 68 -5.70 -13.63 13.26
N PHE A 69 -6.95 -13.87 12.84
CA PHE A 69 -7.23 -14.22 11.45
C PHE A 69 -6.83 -13.10 10.48
N PHE A 70 -7.17 -11.84 10.79
CA PHE A 70 -6.81 -10.70 9.94
C PHE A 70 -5.31 -10.38 9.98
N LEU A 71 -4.64 -10.58 11.12
CA LEU A 71 -3.19 -10.52 11.20
C LEU A 71 -2.52 -11.59 10.33
N ARG A 72 -3.07 -12.81 10.29
CA ARG A 72 -2.55 -13.84 9.38
C ARG A 72 -2.75 -13.46 7.92
N LEU A 73 -3.89 -12.83 7.60
CA LEU A 73 -4.14 -12.32 6.26
C LEU A 73 -3.27 -11.12 5.90
N SER A 74 -2.83 -10.30 6.86
CA SER A 74 -1.97 -9.15 6.57
C SER A 74 -0.59 -9.58 6.05
N ASN A 75 -0.11 -10.77 6.44
CA ASN A 75 1.07 -11.43 5.87
C ASN A 75 0.91 -11.84 4.39
N LEU A 76 -0.27 -11.67 3.80
CA LEU A 76 -0.50 -11.81 2.35
C LEU A 76 -0.27 -10.47 1.62
N VAL A 77 0.46 -9.54 2.22
CA VAL A 77 0.88 -8.28 1.59
C VAL A 77 1.65 -8.53 0.28
N ASP A 78 2.31 -9.68 0.13
CA ASP A 78 3.02 -10.09 -1.10
C ASP A 78 2.18 -9.98 -2.38
N PHE A 79 0.85 -10.16 -2.25
CA PHE A 79 -0.05 -9.98 -3.38
C PHE A 79 0.01 -8.55 -3.93
N PHE A 80 0.16 -7.54 -3.08
CA PHE A 80 0.33 -6.15 -3.51
C PHE A 80 1.48 -6.02 -4.52
N PHE A 81 2.65 -6.59 -4.20
CA PHE A 81 3.84 -6.53 -5.06
C PHE A 81 3.71 -7.37 -6.34
N LEU A 82 3.02 -8.52 -6.27
CA LEU A 82 2.70 -9.30 -7.47
C LEU A 82 1.81 -8.52 -8.44
N PHE A 83 0.75 -7.90 -7.94
CA PHE A 83 -0.16 -7.14 -8.78
C PHE A 83 0.49 -5.83 -9.26
N PHE A 84 1.40 -5.24 -8.49
CA PHE A 84 2.24 -4.15 -8.97
C PHE A 84 3.14 -4.60 -10.12
N LEU A 85 3.76 -5.79 -10.04
CA LEU A 85 4.55 -6.36 -11.13
C LEU A 85 3.67 -6.57 -12.39
N TYR A 86 2.46 -7.10 -12.25
CA TYR A 86 1.53 -7.22 -13.38
C TYR A 86 1.15 -5.87 -13.98
N PHE A 87 0.91 -4.87 -13.13
CA PHE A 87 0.65 -3.50 -13.56
C PHE A 87 1.84 -2.91 -14.32
N ALA A 88 3.07 -3.10 -13.84
CA ALA A 88 4.29 -2.66 -14.52
C ALA A 88 4.44 -3.28 -15.91
N TYR A 89 4.17 -4.58 -16.06
CA TYR A 89 4.15 -5.25 -17.36
C TYR A 89 3.08 -4.68 -18.31
N ALA A 90 1.87 -4.44 -17.81
CA ALA A 90 0.79 -3.86 -18.60
C ALA A 90 1.12 -2.43 -19.04
N LEU A 91 1.78 -1.64 -18.19
CA LEU A 91 2.14 -0.24 -18.47
C LEU A 91 3.11 -0.12 -19.65
N ILE A 92 4.07 -1.04 -19.74
CA ILE A 92 5.04 -1.07 -20.85
C ILE A 92 4.50 -1.80 -22.09
N GLY A 93 3.20 -2.13 -22.12
CA GLY A 93 2.54 -2.83 -23.22
C GLY A 93 2.95 -4.29 -23.38
N LYS A 94 3.54 -4.92 -22.36
CA LYS A 94 3.97 -6.33 -22.39
C LYS A 94 3.05 -7.20 -21.53
N ASP A 95 1.81 -7.32 -21.97
CA ASP A 95 0.80 -8.12 -21.27
C ASP A 95 1.28 -9.57 -21.05
N LEU A 96 1.17 -10.00 -19.80
CA LEU A 96 1.50 -11.37 -19.42
C LEU A 96 0.34 -12.31 -19.74
N ASN A 97 0.63 -13.36 -20.51
CA ASN A 97 -0.29 -14.49 -20.67
C ASN A 97 -0.53 -15.18 -19.31
N TRP A 98 -1.69 -15.82 -19.16
CA TRP A 98 -2.10 -16.53 -17.95
C TRP A 98 -1.03 -17.47 -17.38
N LYS A 99 -0.33 -18.22 -18.24
CA LYS A 99 0.76 -19.12 -17.83
C LYS A 99 1.89 -18.39 -17.09
N LYS A 100 2.30 -17.22 -17.57
CA LYS A 100 3.35 -16.41 -16.93
C LYS A 100 2.86 -15.83 -15.60
N LYS A 101 1.61 -15.39 -15.54
CA LYS A 101 0.98 -14.95 -14.28
C LYS A 101 0.98 -16.06 -13.24
N LEU A 102 0.62 -17.29 -13.61
CA LEU A 102 0.68 -18.44 -12.70
C LEU A 102 2.11 -18.72 -12.19
N ILE A 103 3.10 -18.65 -13.07
CA ILE A 103 4.51 -18.82 -12.67
C ILE A 103 4.92 -17.73 -11.67
N PHE A 104 4.52 -16.48 -11.91
CA PHE A 104 4.84 -15.36 -11.01
C PHE A 104 4.02 -15.43 -9.71
N ALA A 105 2.87 -16.10 -9.69
CA ALA A 105 2.13 -16.31 -8.45
C ALA A 105 2.70 -17.45 -7.59
N LEU A 106 3.58 -18.30 -8.13
CA LEU A 106 4.04 -19.53 -7.47
C LEU A 106 4.74 -19.29 -6.13
N PRO A 107 5.66 -18.31 -5.98
CA PRO A 107 6.24 -18.00 -4.67
C PRO A 107 5.22 -17.54 -3.62
N ILE A 108 4.15 -16.87 -4.05
CA ILE A 108 3.08 -16.40 -3.15
C ILE A 108 2.13 -17.52 -2.77
N PHE A 109 1.92 -18.51 -3.65
CA PHE A 109 1.20 -19.73 -3.25
C PHE A 109 1.88 -20.44 -2.08
N ILE A 110 3.21 -20.36 -1.97
CA ILE A 110 3.94 -20.86 -0.81
C ILE A 110 3.57 -20.03 0.43
N THR A 111 3.55 -18.69 0.35
CA THR A 111 3.08 -17.83 1.46
C THR A 111 1.67 -18.20 1.89
N VAL A 112 0.73 -18.35 0.95
CA VAL A 112 -0.66 -18.75 1.25
C VAL A 112 -0.71 -20.09 1.96
N PHE A 113 0.07 -21.09 1.50
CA PHE A 113 0.13 -22.39 2.15
C PHE A 113 0.69 -22.31 3.58
N LEU A 114 1.74 -21.52 3.80
CA LEU A 114 2.34 -21.32 5.12
C LEU A 114 1.36 -20.61 6.07
N VAL A 115 0.69 -19.56 5.59
CA VAL A 115 -0.30 -18.78 6.35
C VAL A 115 -1.51 -19.63 6.72
N VAL A 116 -2.10 -20.35 5.76
CA VAL A 116 -3.27 -21.22 5.99
C VAL A 116 -2.91 -22.43 6.86
N GLY A 117 -1.74 -23.02 6.62
CA GLY A 117 -1.23 -24.16 7.38
C GLY A 117 -0.67 -23.80 8.77
N ASN A 118 -0.64 -22.51 9.11
CA ASN A 118 -0.06 -21.99 10.36
C ASN A 118 1.40 -22.42 10.56
N TYR A 119 2.15 -22.60 9.48
CA TYR A 119 3.55 -23.03 9.52
C TYR A 119 4.46 -21.82 9.59
N GLY A 120 5.28 -21.72 10.65
CA GLY A 120 6.22 -20.62 10.81
C GLY A 120 5.56 -19.27 11.08
N MET A 121 4.26 -19.28 11.38
CA MET A 121 3.56 -18.12 11.89
C MET A 121 4.00 -17.87 13.32
N GLY A 122 4.01 -16.59 13.68
CA GLY A 122 4.26 -16.13 15.03
C GLY A 122 3.25 -16.65 16.05
N ASN A 123 3.59 -16.52 17.33
CA ASN A 123 2.63 -16.74 18.42
C ASN A 123 2.14 -15.40 18.96
N VAL A 124 0.86 -15.34 19.31
CA VAL A 124 0.28 -14.20 20.02
C VAL A 124 0.23 -14.57 21.49
N GLU A 125 0.93 -13.84 22.33
CA GLU A 125 0.92 -14.10 23.76
C GLU A 125 -0.31 -13.43 24.39
N PRO A 126 -1.34 -14.19 24.82
CA PRO A 126 -2.66 -13.61 25.12
C PRO A 126 -2.68 -12.69 26.34
N LEU A 127 -1.65 -12.80 27.19
CA LEU A 127 -1.50 -12.08 28.44
C LEU A 127 -0.97 -10.66 28.23
N TYR A 128 -0.08 -10.48 27.25
CA TYR A 128 0.61 -9.21 26.95
C TYR A 128 0.19 -8.61 25.62
N CYS A 129 -0.53 -9.36 24.77
CA CYS A 129 -0.87 -8.93 23.41
C CYS A 129 0.36 -8.61 22.58
N ASP A 130 1.49 -9.23 22.95
CA ASP A 130 2.72 -9.18 22.20
C ASP A 130 2.67 -10.23 21.09
N TYR A 131 3.10 -9.78 19.92
CA TYR A 131 3.19 -10.58 18.71
C TYR A 131 4.65 -10.98 18.54
N ASP A 132 4.94 -12.26 18.70
CA ASP A 132 6.24 -12.80 18.32
C ASP A 132 6.21 -13.12 16.83
N SER A 133 6.93 -12.36 16.01
CA SER A 133 6.92 -12.50 14.56
C SER A 133 7.59 -13.81 14.13
N GLY A 134 6.82 -14.74 13.56
CA GLY A 134 7.36 -15.99 13.03
C GLY A 134 8.19 -15.78 11.75
N TRP A 135 9.00 -16.79 11.37
CA TRP A 135 9.93 -16.66 10.25
C TRP A 135 9.29 -16.40 8.88
N VAL A 136 7.98 -16.66 8.73
CA VAL A 136 7.21 -16.37 7.50
C VAL A 136 7.30 -14.90 7.10
N ILE A 137 7.42 -13.98 8.07
CA ILE A 137 7.54 -12.54 7.78
C ILE A 137 8.81 -12.23 6.97
N TYR A 138 9.93 -12.90 7.27
CA TYR A 138 11.18 -12.72 6.53
C TYR A 138 11.09 -13.28 5.11
N TYR A 139 10.35 -14.37 4.92
CA TYR A 139 10.07 -14.91 3.60
C TYR A 139 9.23 -13.94 2.77
N SER A 140 8.15 -13.41 3.35
CA SER A 140 7.28 -12.39 2.74
C SER A 140 8.08 -11.14 2.33
N LEU A 141 8.86 -10.55 3.25
CA LEU A 141 9.72 -9.39 2.99
C LEU A 141 10.75 -9.65 1.87
N PHE A 142 11.31 -10.87 1.81
CA PHE A 142 12.22 -11.24 0.72
C PHE A 142 11.50 -11.28 -0.63
N ILE A 143 10.32 -11.89 -0.71
CA ILE A 143 9.51 -11.93 -1.93
C ILE A 143 9.12 -10.51 -2.38
N ASP A 144 8.71 -9.66 -1.45
CA ASP A 144 8.35 -8.27 -1.69
C ASP A 144 9.50 -7.46 -2.29
N LEU A 145 10.69 -7.63 -1.74
CA LEU A 145 11.91 -7.03 -2.24
C LEU A 145 12.21 -7.51 -3.67
N VAL A 146 12.16 -8.82 -3.91
CA VAL A 146 12.42 -9.40 -5.23
C VAL A 146 11.43 -8.87 -6.27
N TYR A 147 10.13 -8.82 -5.97
CA TYR A 147 9.10 -8.39 -6.91
C TYR A 147 9.16 -6.90 -7.18
N SER A 148 9.44 -6.13 -6.16
CA SER A 148 9.66 -4.70 -6.30
C SER A 148 10.88 -4.35 -7.13
N VAL A 149 12.02 -5.00 -6.89
CA VAL A 149 13.24 -4.81 -7.69
C VAL A 149 12.97 -5.22 -9.12
N TRP A 150 12.26 -6.33 -9.34
CA TRP A 150 11.90 -6.79 -10.67
C TRP A 150 10.98 -5.80 -11.40
N ALA A 151 9.90 -5.36 -10.76
CA ALA A 151 8.98 -4.37 -11.32
C ALA A 151 9.72 -3.07 -11.67
N SER A 152 10.56 -2.59 -10.76
CA SER A 152 11.38 -1.39 -10.97
C SER A 152 12.35 -1.56 -12.15
N ALA A 153 13.04 -2.70 -12.24
CA ALA A 153 13.96 -2.98 -13.34
C ALA A 153 13.27 -2.99 -14.70
N ILE A 154 12.05 -3.54 -14.78
CA ILE A 154 11.24 -3.53 -16.01
C ILE A 154 10.89 -2.10 -16.42
N LEU A 155 10.43 -1.30 -15.46
CA LEU A 155 10.05 0.10 -15.70
C LEU A 155 11.28 0.94 -16.09
N ILE A 156 12.39 0.83 -15.36
CA ILE A 156 13.65 1.53 -15.66
C ILE A 156 14.18 1.17 -17.05
N LYS A 157 14.11 -0.11 -17.45
CA LYS A 157 14.50 -0.53 -18.79
C LYS A 157 13.68 0.16 -19.87
N GLU A 158 12.39 0.39 -19.64
CA GLU A 158 11.53 1.14 -20.57
C GLU A 158 11.85 2.64 -20.55
N TYR A 159 12.12 3.21 -19.38
CA TYR A 159 12.53 4.61 -19.21
C TYR A 159 13.80 4.96 -20.00
N LEU A 160 14.78 4.05 -20.01
CA LEU A 160 16.04 4.21 -20.71
C LEU A 160 15.93 4.05 -22.23
N ARG A 161 14.77 3.65 -22.78
CA ARG A 161 14.61 3.57 -24.23
C ARG A 161 14.66 4.97 -24.87
N PRO A 162 15.41 5.15 -25.96
CA PRO A 162 15.59 6.46 -26.59
C PRO A 162 14.29 7.00 -27.22
N LEU A 163 13.41 6.10 -27.67
CA LEU A 163 12.14 6.44 -28.36
C LEU A 163 10.90 6.47 -27.45
N ALA A 164 11.05 6.28 -26.14
CA ALA A 164 9.89 6.32 -25.24
C ALA A 164 9.32 7.74 -25.11
N PHE A 165 8.00 7.86 -25.23
CA PHE A 165 7.29 9.15 -25.09
C PHE A 165 7.63 9.83 -23.76
N TYR A 166 7.83 11.15 -23.79
CA TYR A 166 8.21 11.95 -22.61
C TYR A 166 7.23 11.76 -21.43
N LYS A 167 5.92 11.73 -21.70
CA LYS A 167 4.90 11.47 -20.67
C LYS A 167 5.08 10.11 -19.99
N THR A 168 5.30 9.04 -20.77
CA THR A 168 5.54 7.69 -20.23
C THR A 168 6.79 7.64 -19.34
N LYS A 169 7.84 8.38 -19.70
CA LYS A 169 9.04 8.49 -18.84
C LYS A 169 8.74 9.13 -17.48
N LEU A 170 7.91 10.16 -17.45
CA LEU A 170 7.50 10.80 -16.20
C LEU A 170 6.59 9.89 -15.35
N GLN A 171 5.65 9.18 -15.99
CA GLN A 171 4.81 8.18 -15.32
C GLN A 171 5.68 7.10 -14.67
N ILE A 172 6.66 6.56 -15.40
CA ILE A 172 7.60 5.56 -14.90
C ILE A 172 8.41 6.11 -13.73
N LYS A 173 8.97 7.32 -13.84
CA LYS A 173 9.78 7.93 -12.78
C LYS A 173 9.01 7.99 -11.46
N VAL A 174 7.76 8.44 -11.48
CA VAL A 174 6.93 8.50 -10.28
C VAL A 174 6.62 7.10 -9.78
N LEU A 175 6.22 6.14 -10.62
CA LEU A 175 5.91 4.77 -10.17
C LEU A 175 7.09 4.05 -9.53
N VAL A 176 8.30 4.21 -10.09
CA VAL A 176 9.53 3.65 -9.52
C VAL A 176 9.84 4.31 -8.17
N PHE A 177 9.70 5.63 -8.08
CA PHE A 177 9.85 6.32 -6.80
C PHE A 177 8.81 5.84 -5.77
N THR A 178 7.55 5.67 -6.18
CA THR A 178 6.48 5.18 -5.32
C THR A 178 6.79 3.80 -4.77
N ILE A 179 7.16 2.83 -5.62
CA ILE A 179 7.40 1.45 -5.16
C ILE A 179 8.64 1.36 -4.27
N ILE A 180 9.73 2.06 -4.61
CA ILE A 180 10.95 2.08 -3.78
C ILE A 180 10.65 2.70 -2.43
N SER A 181 9.93 3.83 -2.40
CA SER A 181 9.55 4.48 -1.14
C SER A 181 8.65 3.58 -0.29
N PHE A 182 7.72 2.85 -0.91
CA PHE A 182 6.84 1.91 -0.23
C PHE A 182 7.61 0.77 0.44
N ILE A 183 8.60 0.18 -0.25
CA ILE A 183 9.48 -0.85 0.34
C ILE A 183 10.30 -0.28 1.50
N LEU A 184 10.93 0.88 1.29
CA LEU A 184 11.79 1.48 2.32
C LEU A 184 10.99 1.80 3.58
N LEU A 185 9.75 2.28 3.43
CA LEU A 185 8.84 2.51 4.54
C LEU A 185 8.40 1.20 5.21
N ASN A 186 8.16 0.13 4.45
CA ASN A 186 7.88 -1.21 4.99
C ASN A 186 9.06 -1.75 5.80
N ILE A 187 10.27 -1.74 5.24
CA ILE A 187 11.48 -2.18 5.93
C ILE A 187 11.69 -1.34 7.18
N ALA A 188 11.51 -0.02 7.11
CA ALA A 188 11.62 0.84 8.29
C ALA A 188 10.59 0.47 9.36
N TYR A 189 9.33 0.24 8.98
CA TYR A 189 8.27 -0.17 9.89
C TYR A 189 8.61 -1.48 10.61
N GLU A 190 8.97 -2.53 9.85
CA GLU A 190 9.35 -3.83 10.40
C GLU A 190 10.61 -3.75 11.27
N THR A 191 11.58 -2.93 10.88
CA THR A 191 12.79 -2.70 11.67
C THR A 191 12.43 -2.10 13.03
N VAL A 192 11.54 -1.10 13.08
CA VAL A 192 11.14 -0.51 14.36
C VAL A 192 10.31 -1.50 15.19
N ASP A 193 9.49 -2.34 14.56
CA ASP A 193 8.75 -3.39 15.28
C ASP A 193 9.70 -4.42 15.93
N ILE A 194 10.77 -4.83 15.24
CA ILE A 194 11.82 -5.68 15.80
C ILE A 194 12.50 -4.99 17.00
N PHE A 195 12.89 -3.73 16.87
CA PHE A 195 13.49 -2.98 17.98
C PHE A 195 12.52 -2.80 19.16
N ARG A 196 11.21 -2.66 18.89
CA ARG A 196 10.16 -2.62 19.91
C ARG A 196 10.19 -3.86 20.78
N VAL A 197 10.24 -5.05 20.14
CA VAL A 197 10.29 -6.35 20.81
C VAL A 197 11.61 -6.55 21.57
N MET A 198 12.75 -6.13 20.99
CA MET A 198 14.07 -6.33 21.63
C MET A 198 14.32 -5.40 22.82
N ASP A 199 13.93 -4.12 22.73
CA ASP A 199 14.26 -3.09 23.74
C ASP A 199 13.09 -2.75 24.69
N LYS A 200 11.95 -3.45 24.59
CA LYS A 200 10.71 -3.13 25.35
C LYS A 200 10.29 -1.66 25.23
N LEU A 201 10.52 -1.06 24.06
CA LEU A 201 10.10 0.30 23.81
C LEU A 201 8.57 0.32 23.64
N ASN A 202 7.84 1.01 24.52
CA ASN A 202 6.38 1.14 24.42
C ASN A 202 5.95 2.16 23.33
N ILE A 203 6.43 2.00 22.10
CA ILE A 203 6.00 2.83 20.97
C ILE A 203 5.04 2.02 20.10
N GLU A 204 3.75 2.35 20.17
CA GLU A 204 2.73 1.77 19.29
C GLU A 204 2.78 2.44 17.92
N ILE A 205 3.50 1.83 16.98
CA ILE A 205 3.66 2.35 15.61
C ILE A 205 2.68 1.68 14.64
N SER A 206 2.18 0.52 15.02
CA SER A 206 1.35 -0.34 14.18
C SER A 206 0.11 0.32 13.58
N PRO A 207 -0.64 1.18 14.31
CA PRO A 207 -1.80 1.85 13.74
C PRO A 207 -1.46 2.88 12.65
N TYR A 208 -0.21 3.37 12.61
CA TYR A 208 0.23 4.43 11.69
C TYR A 208 0.64 3.92 10.31
N TYR A 209 0.67 2.61 10.09
CA TYR A 209 1.01 2.03 8.79
C TYR A 209 0.09 2.54 7.65
N VAL A 210 -1.16 2.90 7.95
CA VAL A 210 -2.10 3.52 6.99
C VAL A 210 -1.53 4.74 6.26
N LEU A 211 -0.58 5.47 6.87
CA LEU A 211 0.09 6.61 6.25
C LEU A 211 0.93 6.19 5.04
N VAL A 212 1.51 4.99 5.07
CA VAL A 212 2.29 4.42 3.96
C VAL A 212 1.36 4.14 2.77
N ASN A 213 0.19 3.54 3.02
CA ASN A 213 -0.82 3.30 1.99
C ASN A 213 -1.39 4.61 1.43
N LEU A 214 -1.61 5.60 2.30
CA LEU A 214 -2.06 6.92 1.88
C LEU A 214 -1.00 7.59 1.00
N PHE A 215 0.27 7.57 1.38
CA PHE A 215 1.38 8.09 0.57
C PHE A 215 1.38 7.47 -0.82
N PHE A 216 1.26 6.15 -0.85
CA PHE A 216 1.24 5.38 -2.09
C PHE A 216 0.09 5.82 -3.00
N LEU A 217 -1.13 5.91 -2.46
CA LEU A 217 -2.30 6.36 -3.20
C LEU A 217 -2.15 7.78 -3.72
N VAL A 218 -1.60 8.69 -2.91
CA VAL A 218 -1.36 10.09 -3.32
C VAL A 218 -0.48 10.12 -4.57
N LEU A 219 0.63 9.38 -4.57
CA LEU A 219 1.56 9.35 -5.70
C LEU A 219 0.94 8.70 -6.93
N MET A 220 0.12 7.65 -6.75
CA MET A 220 -0.66 7.07 -7.84
C MET A 220 -1.63 8.08 -8.43
N ILE A 221 -2.41 8.76 -7.60
CA ILE A 221 -3.36 9.79 -8.02
C ILE A 221 -2.64 10.92 -8.75
N PHE A 222 -1.50 11.38 -8.22
CA PHE A 222 -0.66 12.38 -8.87
C PHE A 222 -0.25 11.94 -10.28
N ASN A 223 0.17 10.68 -10.43
CA ASN A 223 0.54 10.11 -11.74
C ASN A 223 -0.63 10.08 -12.73
N ILE A 224 -1.82 9.72 -12.24
CA ILE A 224 -3.06 9.70 -13.03
C ILE A 224 -3.43 11.10 -13.52
N ILE A 225 -3.28 12.11 -12.68
CA ILE A 225 -3.75 13.47 -12.96
C ILE A 225 -2.74 14.26 -13.78
N GLU A 226 -1.49 14.32 -13.32
CA GLU A 226 -0.46 15.19 -13.89
C GLU A 226 0.15 14.61 -15.17
N TYR A 227 0.23 13.28 -15.25
CA TYR A 227 0.87 12.60 -16.37
C TYR A 227 -0.10 11.78 -17.22
N ASP A 228 -1.41 11.92 -17.01
CA ASP A 228 -2.46 11.23 -17.77
C ASP A 228 -2.24 9.71 -17.83
N LEU A 229 -1.87 9.06 -16.72
CA LEU A 229 -1.70 7.60 -16.67
C LEU A 229 -2.95 6.85 -17.17
N PHE A 230 -4.13 7.44 -16.97
CA PHE A 230 -5.39 7.03 -17.56
C PHE A 230 -6.13 8.23 -18.15
N GLU A 231 -6.80 8.03 -19.29
CA GLU A 231 -7.59 9.08 -19.94
C GLU A 231 -8.91 9.35 -19.18
N PHE A 232 -8.88 10.19 -18.14
CA PHE A 232 -10.07 10.56 -17.36
C PHE A 232 -10.78 11.82 -17.87
N SER A 233 -11.81 11.70 -18.70
CA SER A 233 -12.46 12.86 -19.33
C SER A 233 -13.32 13.75 -18.41
N SER A 234 -13.66 13.34 -17.17
CA SER A 234 -14.85 13.90 -16.49
C SER A 234 -14.76 14.21 -14.99
N VAL A 235 -13.58 14.20 -14.35
CA VAL A 235 -13.44 14.65 -12.95
C VAL A 235 -12.64 15.97 -12.94
N PRO A 236 -12.99 16.99 -12.12
CA PRO A 236 -12.08 18.10 -11.81
C PRO A 236 -10.85 17.54 -11.09
N ARG A 237 -9.92 17.00 -11.88
CA ARG A 237 -8.98 15.94 -11.47
C ARG A 237 -8.14 16.33 -10.26
N ARG A 238 -7.58 17.55 -10.27
CA ARG A 238 -6.76 18.09 -9.18
C ARG A 238 -7.56 18.43 -7.92
N TRP A 239 -8.78 18.93 -8.09
CA TRP A 239 -9.63 19.38 -6.98
C TRP A 239 -10.21 18.21 -6.20
N PHE A 240 -10.69 17.15 -6.87
CA PHE A 240 -11.20 15.97 -6.17
C PHE A 240 -10.09 15.28 -5.35
N ALA A 241 -8.92 15.08 -5.95
CA ALA A 241 -7.76 14.51 -5.26
C ALA A 241 -7.31 15.38 -4.08
N PHE A 242 -7.16 16.69 -4.31
CA PHE A 242 -6.77 17.62 -3.25
C PHE A 242 -7.81 17.71 -2.13
N SER A 243 -9.11 17.71 -2.44
CA SER A 243 -10.18 17.73 -1.44
C SER A 243 -10.21 16.45 -0.61
N VAL A 244 -10.10 15.28 -1.24
CA VAL A 244 -10.07 14.02 -0.48
C VAL A 244 -8.81 13.94 0.37
N LEU A 245 -7.64 14.27 -0.17
CA LEU A 245 -6.39 14.26 0.60
C LEU A 245 -6.40 15.28 1.72
N SER A 246 -6.92 16.48 1.48
CA SER A 246 -7.06 17.51 2.52
C SER A 246 -8.02 17.09 3.61
N VAL A 247 -9.14 16.42 3.30
CA VAL A 247 -10.08 15.91 4.31
C VAL A 247 -9.44 14.81 5.16
N ILE A 248 -8.66 13.92 4.54
CA ILE A 248 -7.92 12.86 5.25
C ILE A 248 -6.87 13.47 6.18
N PHE A 249 -6.10 14.44 5.67
CA PHE A 249 -5.06 15.12 6.44
C PHE A 249 -5.63 15.98 7.57
N LEU A 250 -6.70 16.74 7.32
CA LEU A 250 -7.39 17.50 8.35
C LEU A 250 -7.98 16.58 9.43
N GLY A 251 -8.56 15.44 9.05
CA GLY A 251 -9.04 14.43 9.98
C GLY A 251 -7.92 13.84 10.85
N MET A 252 -6.77 13.52 10.25
CA MET A 252 -5.58 13.03 10.98
C MET A 252 -4.96 14.10 11.88
N PHE A 253 -4.91 15.35 11.41
CA PHE A 253 -4.28 16.47 12.12
C PHE A 253 -5.09 16.87 13.37
N PHE A 254 -6.42 16.95 13.29
CA PHE A 254 -7.23 17.35 14.46
C PHE A 254 -7.39 16.27 15.53
N LEU A 255 -7.08 15.01 15.21
CA LEU A 255 -7.31 13.88 16.11
C LEU A 255 -6.02 13.18 16.58
N SER A 256 -4.85 13.71 16.21
CA SER A 256 -3.53 13.27 16.67
C SER A 256 -3.25 13.76 18.10
N LEU A 257 -2.81 12.87 18.99
CA LEU A 257 -2.56 13.19 20.41
C LEU A 257 -1.12 13.65 20.71
N THR A 258 -0.17 13.54 19.78
CA THR A 258 1.26 13.76 20.07
C THR A 258 1.93 14.79 19.14
N PRO A 259 2.77 15.71 19.68
CA PRO A 259 3.37 16.81 18.92
C PRO A 259 4.36 16.36 17.84
N LEU A 260 5.00 15.20 18.01
CA LEU A 260 5.87 14.60 16.98
C LEU A 260 5.06 14.25 15.72
N PHE A 261 3.89 13.64 15.90
CA PHE A 261 3.02 13.23 14.79
C PHE A 261 2.36 14.42 14.11
N TYR A 262 2.05 15.49 14.85
CA TYR A 262 1.66 16.77 14.25
C TYR A 262 2.71 17.26 13.25
N PHE A 263 3.99 17.20 13.63
CA PHE A 263 5.08 17.65 12.77
C PHE A 263 5.24 16.79 11.51
N ILE A 264 5.15 15.46 11.66
CA ILE A 264 5.20 14.51 10.54
C ILE A 264 4.02 14.74 9.58
N LEU A 265 2.80 14.85 10.11
CA LEU A 265 1.60 15.11 9.31
C LEU A 265 1.68 16.47 8.60
N LEU A 266 2.20 17.50 9.26
CA LEU A 266 2.38 18.82 8.68
C LEU A 266 3.39 18.79 7.52
N ILE A 267 4.56 18.17 7.71
CA ILE A 267 5.57 18.02 6.65
C ILE A 267 4.94 17.31 5.44
N PHE A 268 4.23 16.21 5.69
CA PHE A 268 3.63 15.43 4.64
C PHE A 268 2.52 16.21 3.91
N TYR A 269 1.68 16.94 4.64
CA TYR A 269 0.65 17.81 4.06
C TYR A 269 1.25 18.93 3.20
N ILE A 270 2.33 19.58 3.70
CA ILE A 270 3.08 20.59 2.93
C ILE A 270 3.67 19.98 1.67
N MET A 271 4.25 18.78 1.74
CA MET A 271 4.77 18.07 0.56
C MET A 271 3.66 17.78 -0.46
N ILE A 272 2.47 17.37 -0.02
CA ILE A 272 1.31 17.17 -0.91
C ILE A 272 0.90 18.49 -1.56
N ILE A 273 0.73 19.56 -0.77
CA ILE A 273 0.38 20.89 -1.31
C ILE A 273 1.42 21.32 -2.34
N TRP A 274 2.70 21.23 -2.00
CA TRP A 274 3.79 21.60 -2.91
C TRP A 274 3.79 20.75 -4.19
N MET A 275 3.48 19.45 -4.09
CA MET A 275 3.40 18.57 -5.25
C MET A 275 2.23 18.93 -6.19
N PHE A 276 1.08 19.39 -5.65
CA PHE A 276 -0.09 19.77 -6.46
C PHE A 276 -0.08 21.25 -6.92
N TRP A 277 0.56 22.15 -6.17
CA TRP A 277 0.45 23.61 -6.34
C TRP A 277 1.78 24.35 -6.44
N GLY A 278 2.92 23.70 -6.19
CA GLY A 278 4.26 24.30 -6.18
C GLY A 278 4.84 24.61 -7.56
N ARG A 279 4.00 24.95 -8.54
CA ARG A 279 4.43 25.49 -9.85
C ARG A 279 3.90 26.90 -10.05
#